data_AF-B8X4I2-F1
#
_entry.id   AF-B8X4I2-F1
#
_cell.length_a   1.000
_cell.length_b   1.000
_cell.length_c   1.000
_cell.angle_alpha   90.00
_cell.angle_beta   90.00
_cell.angle_gamma   90.00
#
_symmetry.space_group_name_H-M   'P 1'
#
loop_
_entity.id
_entity.type
_entity.pdbx_description
1 polymer ?
#
loop_
_entity_poly.entity_id
_entity_poly.type
_entity_poly.pdbx_seq_one_letter_code
_entity_poly.pdbx_strand_id
1 'polypeptide(L)'
;FFIYRDFNILKAHLVSYPSISTLYGTSLKYFSVGILFTFNPIILLILVYSIRESFYSTFSSLASGMLAIVISEALLFFAYFWGIFHFSLSPYPLTNEGIILTSSRMLVLTITFILASASCMTACLQFLIEKGMSLEISSIIFIIYLLGESFVSLQTTEYLHLGYHINDAISGTLFYCVTGLHFSHVVVGLLLLSIYFIRIVEVYDTNSEWSSSLYGVSYIVLPHTDQITILYWHFVELIWLAIEFLFYSE
;
A
#
# COMPACT_ATOMS: atom_id res chain seq x y z
N PHE A 1 14.58 -37.25 -16.72
CA PHE A 1 13.46 -36.77 -17.57
C PHE A 1 12.23 -36.29 -16.75
N PHE A 2 12.36 -36.07 -15.43
CA PHE A 2 11.24 -35.66 -14.56
C PHE A 2 11.22 -34.16 -14.21
N ILE A 3 12.25 -33.39 -14.58
CA ILE A 3 12.36 -31.95 -14.22
C ILE A 3 11.57 -31.03 -15.18
N TYR A 4 11.09 -31.55 -16.32
CA TYR A 4 10.41 -30.73 -17.33
C TYR A 4 8.87 -30.76 -17.26
N ARG A 5 8.28 -31.53 -16.34
CA ARG A 5 6.81 -31.68 -16.29
C ARG A 5 6.11 -30.60 -15.46
N ASP A 6 6.78 -30.06 -14.44
CA ASP A 6 6.12 -29.15 -13.48
C ASP A 6 6.10 -27.68 -13.93
N PHE A 7 7.05 -27.24 -14.75
CA PHE A 7 7.04 -25.87 -15.30
C PHE A 7 5.81 -25.58 -16.16
N ASN A 8 5.33 -26.57 -16.93
CA ASN A 8 4.16 -26.38 -17.79
C ASN A 8 2.85 -26.32 -17.00
N ILE A 9 2.76 -27.03 -15.87
CA ILE A 9 1.58 -27.03 -15.00
C ILE A 9 1.53 -25.73 -14.19
N LEU A 10 2.67 -25.30 -13.64
CA LEU A 10 2.77 -24.03 -12.91
C LEU A 10 2.48 -22.84 -13.83
N LYS A 11 3.03 -22.85 -15.05
CA LYS A 11 2.72 -21.86 -16.10
C LYS A 11 1.25 -21.92 -16.54
N ALA A 12 0.64 -23.10 -16.67
CA ALA A 12 -0.78 -23.23 -17.03
C ALA A 12 -1.72 -22.70 -15.92
N HIS A 13 -1.39 -22.94 -14.65
CA HIS A 13 -2.12 -22.36 -13.52
C HIS A 13 -1.97 -20.84 -13.46
N LEU A 14 -0.78 -20.31 -13.74
CA LEU A 14 -0.54 -18.88 -13.74
C LEU A 14 -1.06 -18.16 -14.99
N VAL A 15 -1.30 -18.86 -16.10
CA VAL A 15 -1.99 -18.30 -17.28
C VAL A 15 -3.51 -18.36 -17.12
N SER A 16 -4.04 -19.38 -16.43
CA SER A 16 -5.48 -19.46 -16.13
C SER A 16 -5.91 -18.46 -15.05
N TYR A 17 -5.06 -18.11 -14.10
CA TYR A 17 -5.35 -17.14 -13.04
C TYR A 17 -5.70 -15.70 -13.54
N PRO A 18 -4.94 -15.08 -14.47
CA PRO A 18 -5.34 -13.86 -15.17
C PRO A 18 -6.66 -14.04 -15.91
N SER A 19 -6.85 -15.18 -16.59
CA SER A 19 -8.06 -15.40 -17.39
C SER A 19 -9.33 -15.50 -16.54
N ILE A 20 -9.24 -16.12 -15.35
CA ILE A 20 -10.36 -16.23 -14.39
C ILE A 20 -10.60 -14.90 -13.68
N SER A 21 -9.55 -14.17 -13.28
CA SER A 21 -9.70 -12.82 -12.72
C SER A 21 -10.21 -11.80 -13.74
N THR A 22 -9.97 -11.98 -15.04
CA THR A 22 -10.62 -11.19 -16.10
C THR A 22 -12.09 -11.57 -16.33
N LEU A 23 -12.46 -12.83 -16.08
CA LEU A 23 -13.85 -13.30 -16.17
C LEU A 23 -14.72 -12.80 -15.01
N TYR A 24 -14.12 -12.59 -13.83
CA TYR A 24 -14.71 -11.90 -12.67
C TYR A 24 -14.17 -10.47 -12.52
N GLY A 25 -13.95 -9.80 -13.66
CA GLY A 25 -13.37 -8.47 -13.73
C GLY A 25 -14.21 -7.48 -12.94
N THR A 26 -13.74 -7.14 -11.74
CA THR A 26 -14.38 -6.12 -10.94
C THR A 26 -14.23 -4.76 -11.58
N SER A 27 -15.30 -3.96 -11.54
CA SER A 27 -15.27 -2.56 -11.97
C SER A 27 -14.21 -1.73 -11.23
N LEU A 28 -13.74 -2.21 -10.08
CA LEU A 28 -12.59 -1.73 -9.31
C LEU A 28 -11.27 -1.72 -10.09
N LYS A 29 -11.07 -2.58 -11.09
CA LYS A 29 -9.86 -2.54 -11.95
C LYS A 29 -9.72 -1.21 -12.71
N TYR A 30 -10.85 -0.55 -12.99
CA TYR A 30 -10.89 0.74 -13.67
C TYR A 30 -10.91 1.92 -12.69
N PHE A 31 -10.93 1.66 -11.39
CA PHE A 31 -10.91 2.69 -10.36
C PHE A 31 -9.50 3.23 -10.20
N SER A 32 -9.19 4.34 -10.88
CA SER A 32 -8.01 5.14 -10.60
C SER A 32 -8.38 6.30 -9.68
N VAL A 33 -7.51 6.64 -8.74
CA VAL A 33 -7.71 7.75 -7.79
C VAL A 33 -7.98 9.07 -8.51
N GLY A 34 -7.43 9.26 -9.71
CA GLY A 34 -7.68 10.43 -10.56
C GLY A 34 -9.14 10.58 -11.03
N ILE A 35 -9.91 9.50 -11.10
CA ILE A 35 -11.33 9.54 -11.50
C ILE A 35 -12.17 10.23 -10.42
N LEU A 36 -11.85 10.07 -9.12
CA LEU A 36 -12.59 10.70 -8.02
C LEU A 36 -12.60 12.23 -8.08
N PHE A 37 -11.54 12.85 -8.61
CA PHE A 37 -11.40 14.29 -8.69
C PHE A 37 -12.16 14.94 -9.87
N THR A 38 -12.73 14.14 -10.78
CA THR A 38 -13.37 14.66 -12.00
C THR A 38 -14.86 14.99 -11.87
N PHE A 39 -15.48 14.81 -10.68
CA PHE A 39 -16.91 15.08 -10.38
C PHE A 39 -17.86 14.82 -11.58
N ASN A 40 -17.74 13.65 -12.19
CA ASN A 40 -18.50 13.26 -13.37
C ASN A 40 -19.60 12.23 -12.99
N PRO A 41 -20.80 12.25 -13.60
CA PRO A 41 -21.84 11.21 -13.39
C PRO A 41 -21.34 9.78 -13.63
N ILE A 42 -20.27 9.59 -14.40
CA ILE A 42 -19.59 8.31 -14.60
C ILE A 42 -19.03 7.76 -13.27
N ILE A 43 -18.55 8.62 -12.36
CA ILE A 43 -18.03 8.23 -11.04
C ILE A 43 -19.17 7.66 -10.17
N LEU A 44 -20.34 8.30 -10.20
CA LEU A 44 -21.52 7.83 -9.47
C LEU A 44 -21.97 6.46 -10.00
N LEU A 45 -21.95 6.26 -11.32
CA LEU A 45 -22.24 4.96 -11.93
C LEU A 45 -21.22 3.90 -11.52
N ILE A 46 -19.92 4.19 -11.54
CA ILE A 46 -18.86 3.27 -11.09
C ILE A 46 -19.06 2.92 -9.61
N LEU A 47 -19.41 3.89 -8.78
CA LEU A 47 -19.70 3.67 -7.35
C LEU A 47 -20.95 2.80 -7.15
N VAL A 48 -22.04 3.05 -7.87
CA VAL A 48 -23.26 2.22 -7.83
C VAL A 48 -22.99 0.81 -8.34
N TYR A 49 -22.20 0.65 -9.40
CA TYR A 49 -21.80 -0.66 -9.92
C TYR A 49 -20.90 -1.42 -8.94
N SER A 50 -20.00 -0.74 -8.25
CA SER A 50 -19.15 -1.32 -7.19
C SER A 50 -19.98 -1.79 -5.99
N ILE A 51 -20.96 -0.99 -5.54
CA ILE A 51 -21.91 -1.39 -4.49
C ILE A 51 -22.75 -2.59 -4.96
N ARG A 52 -23.22 -2.60 -6.20
CA ARG A 52 -23.96 -3.75 -6.73
C ARG A 52 -23.08 -5.01 -6.77
N GLU A 53 -21.82 -4.84 -7.17
CA GLU A 53 -20.83 -5.89 -7.28
C GLU A 53 -20.44 -6.49 -5.92
N SER A 54 -20.41 -5.69 -4.85
CA SER A 54 -20.15 -6.18 -3.49
C SER A 54 -21.22 -7.15 -2.96
N PHE A 55 -22.45 -7.11 -3.50
CA PHE A 55 -23.53 -8.04 -3.13
C PHE A 55 -23.50 -9.38 -3.87
N TYR A 56 -22.68 -9.55 -4.91
CA TYR A 56 -22.72 -10.76 -5.75
C TYR A 56 -21.71 -11.85 -5.37
N SER A 57 -20.57 -11.50 -4.76
CA SER A 57 -19.56 -12.50 -4.38
C SER A 57 -18.94 -12.19 -3.02
N THR A 58 -18.59 -13.23 -2.27
CA THR A 58 -17.87 -13.08 -1.00
C THR A 58 -16.55 -12.33 -1.19
N PHE A 59 -15.88 -12.56 -2.32
CA PHE A 59 -14.65 -11.85 -2.66
C PHE A 59 -14.86 -10.35 -2.89
N SER A 60 -15.84 -9.96 -3.71
CA SER A 60 -16.16 -8.55 -3.95
C SER A 60 -16.65 -7.84 -2.68
N SER A 61 -17.35 -8.55 -1.79
CA SER A 61 -17.73 -8.03 -0.47
C SER A 61 -16.51 -7.74 0.43
N LEU A 62 -15.52 -8.62 0.43
CA LEU A 62 -14.27 -8.44 1.19
C LEU A 62 -13.44 -7.30 0.60
N ALA A 63 -13.29 -7.24 -0.72
CA ALA A 63 -12.53 -6.19 -1.41
C ALA A 63 -13.15 -4.79 -1.19
N SER A 64 -14.47 -4.67 -1.29
CA SER A 64 -15.17 -3.40 -1.03
C SER A 64 -15.10 -2.97 0.44
N GLY A 65 -15.17 -3.92 1.38
CA GLY A 65 -14.95 -3.64 2.81
C GLY A 65 -13.55 -3.10 3.09
N MET A 66 -12.52 -3.71 2.51
CA MET A 66 -11.14 -3.24 2.65
C MET A 66 -10.91 -1.87 2.00
N LEU A 67 -11.50 -1.62 0.83
CA LEU A 67 -11.46 -0.30 0.20
C LEU A 67 -12.13 0.77 1.09
N ALA A 68 -13.27 0.45 1.70
CA ALA A 68 -13.95 1.37 2.61
C ALA A 68 -13.10 1.73 3.83
N ILE A 69 -12.36 0.76 4.39
CA ILE A 69 -11.40 0.99 5.49
C ILE A 69 -10.31 1.97 5.03
N VAL A 70 -9.70 1.73 3.87
CA VAL A 70 -8.65 2.60 3.33
C VAL A 70 -9.18 4.02 3.07
N ILE A 71 -10.40 4.16 2.55
CA ILE A 71 -11.04 5.47 2.36
C ILE A 71 -11.27 6.15 3.71
N SER A 72 -11.70 5.43 4.74
CA SER A 72 -11.92 6.02 6.07
C SER A 72 -10.62 6.53 6.69
N GLU A 73 -9.52 5.80 6.55
CA GLU A 73 -8.20 6.26 6.99
C GLU A 73 -7.70 7.47 6.17
N ALA A 74 -7.94 7.46 4.84
CA ALA A 74 -7.62 8.61 4.00
C ALA A 74 -8.35 9.90 4.43
N LEU A 75 -9.63 9.78 4.81
CA LEU A 75 -10.41 10.91 5.33
C LEU A 75 -9.90 11.39 6.69
N LEU A 76 -9.39 10.49 7.52
CA LEU A 76 -8.74 10.85 8.78
C LEU A 76 -7.47 11.67 8.53
N PHE A 77 -6.60 11.25 7.61
CA PHE A 77 -5.44 12.08 7.19
C PHE A 77 -5.87 13.42 6.59
N PHE A 78 -6.94 13.43 5.79
CA PHE A 78 -7.47 14.66 5.21
C PHE A 78 -7.90 15.67 6.28
N ALA A 79 -8.47 15.22 7.40
CA ALA A 79 -8.83 16.10 8.52
C ALA A 79 -7.58 16.76 9.15
N TYR A 80 -6.48 16.02 9.30
CA TYR A 80 -5.23 16.60 9.80
C TYR A 80 -4.58 17.55 8.78
N PHE A 81 -4.57 17.19 7.49
CA PHE A 81 -4.07 18.07 6.43
C PHE A 81 -4.87 19.38 6.37
N TRP A 82 -6.18 19.30 6.52
CA TRP A 82 -7.02 20.49 6.66
C TRP A 82 -6.61 21.35 7.86
N GLY A 83 -6.31 20.74 9.00
CA GLY A 83 -5.77 21.43 10.18
C GLY A 83 -4.48 22.20 9.86
N ILE A 84 -3.53 21.56 9.16
CA ILE A 84 -2.27 22.20 8.73
C ILE A 84 -2.56 23.42 7.84
N PHE A 85 -3.41 23.27 6.81
CA PHE A 85 -3.79 24.37 5.93
C PHE A 85 -4.49 25.51 6.65
N HIS A 86 -5.39 25.19 7.60
CA HIS A 86 -6.12 26.19 8.36
C HIS A 86 -5.16 27.08 9.16
N PHE A 87 -4.16 26.51 9.83
CA PHE A 87 -3.20 27.27 10.62
C PHE A 87 -2.12 27.96 9.76
N SER A 88 -1.68 27.35 8.67
CA SER A 88 -0.67 27.95 7.78
C SER A 88 -1.19 29.14 6.98
N LEU A 89 -2.47 29.13 6.58
CA LEU A 89 -3.13 30.21 5.85
C LEU A 89 -3.81 31.26 6.76
N SER A 90 -3.73 31.08 8.08
CA SER A 90 -4.34 32.00 9.05
C SER A 90 -3.53 33.32 9.15
N PRO A 91 -4.15 34.43 9.60
CA PRO A 91 -3.47 35.72 9.75
C PRO A 91 -2.34 35.71 10.79
N TYR A 92 -2.26 34.67 11.64
CA TYR A 92 -1.16 34.45 12.58
C TYR A 92 -0.52 33.08 12.28
N PRO A 93 0.35 33.00 11.27
CA PRO A 93 0.88 31.72 10.78
C PRO A 93 1.75 31.02 11.82
N LEU A 94 1.86 29.69 11.68
CA LEU A 94 2.66 28.79 12.53
C LEU A 94 4.13 29.22 12.69
N THR A 95 4.68 29.92 11.69
CA THR A 95 6.05 30.45 11.70
C THR A 95 6.27 31.55 12.75
N ASN A 96 5.20 32.19 13.22
CA ASN A 96 5.28 33.21 14.26
C ASN A 96 5.45 32.63 15.68
N GLU A 97 5.35 31.31 15.86
CA GLU A 97 5.57 30.64 17.15
C GLU A 97 7.07 30.46 17.49
N GLY A 98 7.98 30.86 16.59
CA GLY A 98 9.42 30.89 16.86
C GLY A 98 10.13 29.53 16.81
N ILE A 99 9.41 28.47 16.44
CA ILE A 99 9.97 27.12 16.26
C ILE A 99 10.32 26.92 14.80
N ILE A 100 11.61 26.74 14.54
CA ILE A 100 12.14 26.39 13.22
C ILE A 100 12.08 24.87 13.13
N LEU A 101 11.30 24.33 12.18
CA LEU A 101 11.33 22.90 11.87
C LEU A 101 12.68 22.57 11.22
N THR A 102 13.66 22.22 12.03
CA THR A 102 14.97 21.75 11.56
C THR A 102 14.87 20.27 11.21
N SER A 103 14.38 19.95 10.02
CA SER A 103 14.55 18.60 9.47
C SER A 103 15.70 18.58 8.47
N SER A 104 16.46 17.47 8.46
CA SER A 104 17.54 17.31 7.51
C SER A 104 16.99 16.97 6.13
N ARG A 105 16.97 17.94 5.21
CA ARG A 105 16.50 17.79 3.82
C ARG A 105 17.06 16.54 3.12
N MET A 106 18.34 16.21 3.37
CA MET A 106 18.98 15.03 2.78
C MET A 106 18.36 13.72 3.28
N LEU A 107 18.02 13.62 4.57
CA LEU A 107 17.39 12.44 5.16
C LEU A 107 15.98 12.26 4.58
N VAL A 108 15.20 13.33 4.50
CA VAL A 108 13.84 13.29 3.94
C VAL A 108 13.87 12.86 2.47
N LEU A 109 14.82 13.39 1.68
CA LEU A 109 15.02 12.96 0.30
C LEU A 109 15.39 11.47 0.19
N THR A 110 16.20 10.95 1.12
CA THR A 110 16.50 9.50 1.12
C THR A 110 15.28 8.67 1.45
N ILE A 111 14.44 9.12 2.38
CA ILE A 111 13.20 8.45 2.75
C ILE A 111 12.22 8.45 1.57
N THR A 112 12.05 9.57 0.86
CA THR A 112 11.17 9.66 -0.32
C THR A 112 11.68 8.78 -1.46
N PHE A 113 13.00 8.75 -1.69
CA PHE A 113 13.60 7.86 -2.67
C PHE A 113 13.38 6.38 -2.35
N ILE A 114 13.49 5.98 -1.08
CA ILE A 114 13.22 4.61 -0.63
C ILE A 114 11.77 4.22 -0.94
N LEU A 115 10.79 5.06 -0.60
CA LEU A 115 9.38 4.79 -0.93
C LEU A 115 9.12 4.75 -2.44
N ALA A 116 9.72 5.67 -3.21
CA ALA A 116 9.62 5.64 -4.66
C ALA A 116 10.24 4.36 -5.27
N SER A 117 11.32 3.85 -4.68
CA SER A 117 11.89 2.57 -5.10
C SER A 117 10.99 1.40 -4.75
N ALA A 118 10.31 1.42 -3.59
CA ALA A 118 9.34 0.41 -3.18
C ALA A 118 8.14 0.36 -4.15
N SER A 119 7.63 1.51 -4.60
CA SER A 119 6.53 1.58 -5.58
C SER A 119 6.91 1.03 -6.96
N CYS A 120 8.16 1.23 -7.39
CA CYS A 120 8.68 0.60 -8.60
C CYS A 120 8.75 -0.93 -8.45
N MET A 121 9.16 -1.42 -7.28
CA MET A 121 9.20 -2.85 -6.99
C MET A 121 7.80 -3.48 -6.91
N THR A 122 6.80 -2.79 -6.36
CA THR A 122 5.41 -3.29 -6.36
C THR A 122 4.82 -3.35 -7.78
N ALA A 123 5.14 -2.38 -8.64
CA ALA A 123 4.76 -2.44 -10.06
C ALA A 123 5.41 -3.64 -10.79
N CYS A 124 6.70 -3.90 -10.51
CA CYS A 124 7.40 -5.07 -11.02
C CYS A 124 6.78 -6.39 -10.52
N LEU A 125 6.44 -6.44 -9.22
CA LEU A 125 5.75 -7.57 -8.60
C LEU A 125 4.45 -7.90 -9.33
N GLN A 126 3.62 -6.89 -9.61
CA GLN A 126 2.34 -7.09 -10.30
C GLN A 126 2.53 -7.65 -11.71
N PHE A 127 3.53 -7.16 -12.44
CA PHE A 127 3.88 -7.69 -13.76
C PHE A 127 4.36 -9.16 -13.71
N LEU A 128 5.13 -9.53 -12.69
CA LEU A 128 5.62 -10.90 -12.53
C LEU A 128 4.53 -11.88 -12.08
N ILE A 129 3.59 -11.42 -11.26
CA ILE A 129 2.37 -12.16 -10.92
C ILE A 129 1.57 -12.44 -12.19
N GLU A 130 1.35 -11.42 -13.05
CA GLU A 130 0.64 -11.58 -14.33
C GLU A 130 1.34 -12.57 -15.29
N LYS A 131 2.68 -12.63 -15.24
CA LYS A 131 3.49 -13.53 -16.07
C LYS A 131 3.71 -14.92 -15.47
N GLY A 132 3.33 -15.14 -14.22
CA GLY A 132 3.49 -16.43 -13.57
C GLY A 132 4.92 -16.83 -13.20
N MET A 133 5.74 -15.88 -12.78
CA MET A 133 7.15 -16.14 -12.42
C MET A 133 7.34 -16.26 -10.90
N SER A 134 6.94 -17.40 -10.32
CA SER A 134 6.84 -17.56 -8.85
C SER A 134 8.12 -17.35 -8.04
N LEU A 135 9.27 -17.81 -8.54
CA LEU A 135 10.54 -17.69 -7.81
C LEU A 135 11.02 -16.23 -7.67
N GLU A 136 10.56 -15.33 -8.53
CA GLU A 136 10.92 -13.90 -8.50
C GLU A 136 9.95 -13.08 -7.62
N ILE A 137 8.78 -13.63 -7.27
CA ILE A 137 7.77 -12.94 -6.46
C ILE A 137 8.23 -12.83 -5.00
N SER A 138 8.76 -13.91 -4.42
CA SER A 138 9.20 -13.92 -3.02
C SER A 138 10.38 -13.00 -2.76
N SER A 139 11.34 -12.93 -3.69
CA SER A 139 12.50 -12.05 -3.59
C SER A 139 12.11 -10.57 -3.66
N ILE A 140 11.15 -10.21 -4.54
CA ILE A 140 10.69 -8.83 -4.65
C ILE A 140 9.92 -8.38 -3.42
N ILE A 141 9.05 -9.23 -2.86
CA ILE A 141 8.35 -8.90 -1.62
C ILE A 141 9.33 -8.70 -0.46
N PHE A 142 10.36 -9.53 -0.39
CA PHE A 142 11.42 -9.37 0.61
C PHE A 142 12.17 -8.03 0.43
N ILE A 143 12.47 -7.63 -0.81
CA ILE A 143 13.06 -6.32 -1.09
C ILE A 143 12.14 -5.18 -0.63
N ILE A 144 10.84 -5.25 -0.93
CA ILE A 144 9.86 -4.23 -0.48
C ILE A 144 9.81 -4.16 1.05
N TYR A 145 9.89 -5.31 1.73
CA TYR A 145 9.93 -5.37 3.19
C TYR A 145 11.17 -4.67 3.75
N LEU A 146 12.35 -4.94 3.20
CA LEU A 146 13.58 -4.27 3.61
C LEU A 146 13.55 -2.76 3.36
N LEU A 147 12.94 -2.32 2.26
CA LEU A 147 12.75 -0.90 1.97
C LEU A 147 11.83 -0.26 3.03
N GLY A 148 10.72 -0.89 3.39
CA GLY A 148 9.85 -0.40 4.46
C GLY A 148 10.51 -0.37 5.84
N GLU A 149 11.33 -1.38 6.17
CA GLU A 149 12.10 -1.40 7.42
C GLU A 149 13.14 -0.27 7.43
N SER A 150 13.80 0.00 6.29
CA SER A 150 14.72 1.11 6.15
C SER A 150 14.03 2.46 6.34
N PHE A 151 12.81 2.64 5.82
CA PHE A 151 11.98 3.81 6.09
C PHE A 151 11.74 3.98 7.59
N VAL A 152 11.30 2.93 8.28
CA VAL A 152 11.01 2.97 9.72
C VAL A 152 12.25 3.39 10.50
N SER A 153 13.41 2.81 10.18
CA SER A 153 14.67 3.18 10.83
C SER A 153 15.03 4.65 10.62
N LEU A 154 14.94 5.16 9.38
CA LEU A 154 15.24 6.56 9.08
C LEU A 154 14.26 7.53 9.74
N GLN A 155 12.96 7.20 9.75
CA GLN A 155 11.95 8.00 10.42
C GLN A 155 12.20 8.08 11.93
N THR A 156 12.65 6.98 12.56
CA THR A 156 13.05 7.02 13.97
C THR A 156 14.29 7.87 14.20
N THR A 157 15.27 7.85 13.29
CA THR A 157 16.45 8.71 13.41
C THR A 157 16.09 10.19 13.28
N GLU A 158 15.11 10.53 12.43
CA GLU A 158 14.58 11.88 12.36
C GLU A 158 14.02 12.31 13.72
N TYR A 159 13.10 11.54 14.29
CA TYR A 159 12.48 11.88 15.58
C TYR A 159 13.49 12.04 16.72
N LEU A 160 14.58 11.27 16.71
CA LEU A 160 15.65 11.40 17.70
C LEU A 160 16.51 12.66 17.53
N HIS A 161 16.50 13.29 16.36
CA HIS A 161 17.33 14.45 16.02
C HIS A 161 16.54 15.76 15.92
N LEU A 162 15.21 15.73 16.09
CA LEU A 162 14.38 16.93 16.15
C LEU A 162 14.67 17.71 17.43
N GLY A 163 14.87 19.02 17.29
CA GLY A 163 15.12 19.95 18.41
C GLY A 163 13.84 20.46 19.09
N TYR A 164 12.67 19.93 18.76
CA TYR A 164 11.37 20.35 19.29
C TYR A 164 10.52 19.13 19.66
N HIS A 165 9.66 19.29 20.65
CA HIS A 165 8.75 18.28 21.18
C HIS A 165 7.31 18.51 20.71
N ILE A 166 6.47 17.49 20.90
CA ILE A 166 5.05 17.49 20.48
C ILE A 166 4.22 18.61 21.11
N ASN A 167 4.60 19.10 22.29
CA ASN A 167 3.84 20.11 23.06
C ASN A 167 4.42 21.52 22.95
N ASP A 168 5.47 21.74 22.16
CA ASP A 168 6.17 23.03 22.13
C ASP A 168 5.40 24.09 21.33
N ALA A 169 4.69 23.67 20.27
CA ALA A 169 3.91 24.52 19.39
C ALA A 169 2.81 23.73 18.68
N ILE A 170 1.84 24.45 18.10
CA ILE A 170 0.81 23.86 17.25
C ILE A 170 1.48 23.19 16.03
N SER A 171 2.55 23.78 15.49
CA SER A 171 3.33 23.20 14.38
C SER A 171 3.96 21.86 14.76
N GLY A 172 4.57 21.77 15.94
CA GLY A 172 5.13 20.53 16.49
C GLY A 172 4.04 19.49 16.71
N THR A 173 2.91 19.86 17.32
CA THR A 173 1.79 18.93 17.54
C THR A 173 1.26 18.37 16.22
N LEU A 174 1.00 19.21 15.23
CA LEU A 174 0.49 18.78 13.92
C LEU A 174 1.51 17.89 13.19
N PHE A 175 2.80 18.24 13.24
CA PHE A 175 3.87 17.45 12.68
C PHE A 175 3.88 16.04 13.28
N TYR A 176 4.06 15.91 14.61
CA TYR A 176 4.15 14.60 15.26
C TYR A 176 2.86 13.80 15.18
N CYS A 177 1.68 14.44 15.20
CA CYS A 177 0.42 13.73 15.01
C CYS A 177 0.31 13.11 13.61
N VAL A 178 0.64 13.86 12.56
CA VAL A 178 0.51 13.39 11.17
C VAL A 178 1.60 12.39 10.81
N THR A 179 2.87 12.71 11.07
CA THR A 179 3.99 11.81 10.78
C THR A 179 3.95 10.58 11.67
N GLY A 180 3.51 10.71 12.93
CA GLY A 180 3.36 9.59 13.86
C GLY A 180 2.23 8.64 13.45
N LEU A 181 1.09 9.18 12.99
CA LEU A 181 0.00 8.36 12.49
C LEU A 181 0.37 7.67 11.18
N HIS A 182 1.07 8.35 10.27
CA HIS A 182 1.68 7.72 9.09
C HIS A 182 2.66 6.60 9.46
N PHE A 183 3.57 6.86 10.40
CA PHE A 183 4.52 5.87 10.88
C PHE A 183 3.83 4.60 11.40
N SER A 184 2.75 4.74 12.17
CA SER A 184 1.96 3.57 12.60
C SER A 184 1.35 2.80 11.42
N HIS A 185 0.90 3.50 10.38
CA HIS A 185 0.36 2.86 9.18
C HIS A 185 1.43 2.11 8.39
N VAL A 186 2.66 2.64 8.31
CA VAL A 186 3.82 1.95 7.70
C VAL A 186 4.12 0.66 8.47
N VAL A 187 4.13 0.71 9.81
CA VAL A 187 4.36 -0.49 10.64
C VAL A 187 3.26 -1.54 10.42
N VAL A 188 1.99 -1.13 10.35
CA VAL A 188 0.89 -2.05 9.98
C VAL A 188 1.10 -2.62 8.58
N GLY A 189 1.55 -1.79 7.63
CA GLY A 189 1.90 -2.24 6.27
C GLY A 189 3.00 -3.30 6.25
N LEU A 190 4.06 -3.11 7.04
CA LEU A 190 5.14 -4.09 7.20
C LEU A 190 4.66 -5.41 7.81
N LEU A 191 3.74 -5.35 8.78
CA LEU A 191 3.11 -6.56 9.33
C LEU A 191 2.29 -7.29 8.27
N LEU A 192 1.50 -6.57 7.48
CA LEU A 192 0.74 -7.16 6.37
C LEU A 192 1.67 -7.77 5.31
N LEU A 193 2.77 -7.10 5.00
CA LEU A 193 3.76 -7.56 4.03
C LEU A 193 4.54 -8.78 4.52
N SER A 194 4.86 -8.85 5.81
CA SER A 194 5.52 -10.04 6.39
C SER A 194 4.60 -11.26 6.40
N ILE A 195 3.31 -11.08 6.72
CA ILE A 195 2.30 -12.14 6.57
C ILE A 195 2.19 -12.59 5.11
N TYR A 196 2.20 -11.65 4.17
CA TYR A 196 2.17 -11.95 2.75
C TYR A 196 3.42 -12.72 2.29
N PHE A 197 4.61 -12.33 2.74
CA PHE A 197 5.86 -13.02 2.47
C PHE A 197 5.85 -14.46 2.98
N ILE A 198 5.48 -14.68 4.25
CA ILE A 198 5.41 -16.02 4.85
C ILE A 198 4.48 -16.92 4.05
N ARG A 199 3.29 -16.42 3.68
CA ARG A 199 2.33 -17.17 2.87
C ARG A 199 2.87 -17.57 1.51
N ILE A 200 3.57 -16.67 0.82
CA ILE A 200 4.17 -16.98 -0.47
C ILE A 200 5.27 -18.02 -0.32
N VAL A 201 6.10 -17.92 0.70
CA VAL A 201 7.13 -18.94 0.96
C VAL A 201 6.47 -20.29 1.23
N GLU A 202 5.44 -20.36 2.07
CA GLU A 202 4.71 -21.61 2.36
C GLU A 202 4.00 -22.20 1.12
N VAL A 203 3.38 -21.36 0.29
CA VAL A 203 2.64 -21.79 -0.91
C VAL A 203 3.57 -22.24 -2.04
N TYR A 204 4.76 -21.64 -2.16
CA TYR A 204 5.73 -21.96 -3.20
C TYR A 204 6.87 -22.87 -2.73
N ASP A 205 6.90 -23.27 -1.46
CA ASP A 205 7.83 -24.30 -0.98
C ASP A 205 7.45 -25.66 -1.61
N THR A 206 8.35 -26.14 -2.45
CA THR A 206 8.23 -27.36 -3.26
C THR A 206 8.11 -28.65 -2.44
N ASN A 207 8.21 -28.56 -1.11
CA ASN A 207 8.12 -29.68 -0.18
C ASN A 207 6.78 -29.79 0.55
N SER A 208 5.86 -28.83 0.37
CA SER A 208 4.50 -28.99 0.87
C SER A 208 3.76 -29.96 -0.05
N GLU A 209 3.37 -31.10 0.51
CA GLU A 209 2.61 -32.12 -0.21
C GLU A 209 1.44 -31.48 -0.94
N TRP A 210 1.37 -31.68 -2.25
CA TRP A 210 0.19 -31.40 -3.06
C TRP A 210 -0.98 -32.13 -2.42
N SER A 211 -1.73 -31.46 -1.55
CA SER A 211 -2.98 -32.01 -1.06
C SER A 211 -3.92 -32.08 -2.26
N SER A 212 -3.92 -33.24 -2.92
CA SER A 212 -4.87 -33.56 -3.95
C SER A 212 -6.23 -33.55 -3.28
N SER A 213 -6.99 -32.47 -3.50
CA SER A 213 -8.43 -32.55 -3.30
C SER A 213 -8.92 -33.72 -4.18
N LEU A 214 -9.83 -34.54 -3.65
CA LEU A 214 -10.40 -35.73 -4.34
C LEU A 214 -11.01 -35.42 -5.73
N TYR A 215 -11.08 -34.16 -6.12
CA TYR A 215 -11.61 -33.66 -7.39
C TYR A 215 -10.55 -33.23 -8.40
N GLY A 216 -9.27 -33.59 -8.21
CA GLY A 216 -8.27 -33.55 -9.28
C GLY A 216 -7.88 -32.15 -9.80
N VAL A 217 -8.23 -31.09 -9.07
CA VAL A 217 -7.76 -29.74 -9.37
C VAL A 217 -7.03 -29.20 -8.14
N SER A 218 -5.70 -29.22 -8.19
CA SER A 218 -4.84 -28.50 -7.26
C SER A 218 -4.75 -27.05 -7.72
N TYR A 219 -5.81 -26.27 -7.48
CA TYR A 219 -5.70 -24.82 -7.60
C TYR A 219 -4.95 -24.32 -6.37
N ILE A 220 -3.79 -23.70 -6.58
CA ILE A 220 -3.30 -22.73 -5.62
C ILE A 220 -4.27 -21.56 -5.76
N VAL A 221 -5.27 -21.49 -4.89
CA VAL A 221 -5.96 -20.21 -4.67
C VAL A 221 -4.88 -19.35 -4.03
N LEU A 222 -4.14 -18.55 -4.81
CA LEU A 222 -3.54 -17.36 -4.24
C LEU A 222 -4.74 -16.51 -3.84
N PRO A 223 -5.05 -16.40 -2.54
CA PRO A 223 -6.14 -15.55 -2.13
C PRO A 223 -5.80 -14.15 -2.64
N HIS A 224 -6.73 -13.49 -3.32
CA HIS A 224 -6.60 -12.11 -3.81
C HIS A 224 -6.31 -11.06 -2.71
N THR A 225 -5.97 -11.48 -1.48
CA THR A 225 -5.43 -10.64 -0.40
C THR A 225 -4.20 -9.85 -0.84
N ASP A 226 -3.45 -10.36 -1.80
CA ASP A 226 -2.23 -9.75 -2.34
C ASP A 226 -2.51 -8.38 -2.97
N GLN A 227 -3.65 -8.24 -3.63
CA GLN A 227 -4.07 -6.97 -4.25
C GLN A 227 -4.42 -5.93 -3.19
N ILE A 228 -4.92 -6.37 -2.03
CA ILE A 228 -5.34 -5.49 -0.94
C ILE A 228 -4.12 -5.00 -0.16
N THR A 229 -3.13 -5.86 0.08
CA THR A 229 -1.87 -5.46 0.74
C THR A 229 -1.08 -4.49 -0.12
N ILE A 230 -1.01 -4.72 -1.45
CA ILE A 230 -0.39 -3.78 -2.40
C ILE A 230 -1.15 -2.44 -2.43
N LEU A 231 -2.49 -2.46 -2.43
CA LEU A 231 -3.30 -1.25 -2.39
C LEU A 231 -3.08 -0.44 -1.10
N TYR A 232 -3.00 -1.11 0.05
CA TYR A 232 -2.68 -0.46 1.32
C TYR A 232 -1.27 0.15 1.30
N TRP A 233 -0.28 -0.52 0.70
CA TRP A 233 1.08 0.00 0.57
C TRP A 233 1.11 1.30 -0.26
N HIS A 234 0.42 1.34 -1.40
CA HIS A 234 0.30 2.56 -2.21
C HIS A 234 -0.45 3.69 -1.49
N PHE A 235 -1.42 3.37 -0.64
CA PHE A 235 -2.07 4.36 0.21
C PHE A 235 -1.08 5.04 1.16
N VAL A 236 -0.23 4.24 1.83
CA VAL A 236 0.82 4.76 2.73
C VAL A 236 1.84 5.63 1.96
N GLU A 237 2.21 5.24 0.74
CA GLU A 237 3.10 6.03 -0.13
C GLU A 237 2.49 7.39 -0.51
N LEU A 238 1.21 7.41 -0.90
CA LEU A 238 0.51 8.65 -1.30
C LEU A 238 0.44 9.64 -0.13
N ILE A 239 0.16 9.15 1.07
CA ILE A 239 0.14 9.99 2.27
C ILE A 239 1.53 10.55 2.55
N TRP A 240 2.58 9.75 2.42
CA TRP A 240 3.95 10.23 2.63
C TRP A 240 4.29 11.39 1.70
N LEU A 241 3.94 11.31 0.42
CA LEU A 241 4.14 12.41 -0.53
C LEU A 241 3.37 13.67 -0.14
N ALA A 242 2.15 13.51 0.39
CA ALA A 242 1.38 14.64 0.91
C ALA A 242 2.05 15.27 2.16
N ILE A 243 2.62 14.45 3.05
CA ILE A 243 3.38 14.90 4.23
C ILE A 243 4.65 15.63 3.80
N GLU A 244 5.43 15.06 2.87
CA GLU A 244 6.61 15.68 2.28
C GLU A 244 6.26 17.07 1.72
N PHE A 245 5.21 17.14 0.89
CA PHE A 245 4.76 18.39 0.30
C PHE A 245 4.34 19.43 1.34
N LEU A 246 3.71 19.03 2.45
CA LEU A 246 3.20 19.98 3.44
C LEU A 246 4.26 20.48 4.42
N PHE A 247 5.19 19.63 4.85
CA PHE A 247 6.14 19.95 5.91
C PHE A 247 7.57 20.18 5.43
N TYR A 248 7.93 19.68 4.25
CA TYR A 248 9.33 19.59 3.81
C TYR A 248 9.62 20.30 2.48
N SER A 249 8.62 20.86 1.81
CA SER A 249 8.78 21.53 0.51
C SER A 249 9.23 23.00 0.59
N GLU A 250 9.72 23.47 1.74
CA GLU A 250 10.34 24.80 1.91
C GLU A 250 11.87 24.75 1.77
#